data_AF-F2JIR6-F1
#
_entry.id   AF-F2JIR6-F1
#
_cell.length_a   1.000
_cell.length_b   1.000
_cell.length_c   1.000
_cell.angle_alpha   90.00
_cell.angle_beta   90.00
_cell.angle_gamma   90.00
#
_symmetry.space_group_name_H-M   'P 1'
#
loop_
_entity.id
_entity.type
_entity.pdbx_description
1 polymer ?
#
loop_
_entity_poly.entity_id
_entity_poly.type
_entity_poly.pdbx_seq_one_letter_code
_entity_poly.pdbx_strand_id
1 'polypeptide(L)'
;MKVEYFRELRKYTPGEIEQKLQINDEEVKKLLRELIINNVVNKVKENSDTDETEDEESNQVEEAEEANETSDKKYVFTYVGIIVLGEYTFICYPKYISSTEKPLDEMKQVLKVLDKYKKQEQEIDFANRQEESEKFEVLGNILFLLNDYMEHNIYTNQLEVIELNGQGEINWDITINETYPFILKNGRPYYLDLYTHHSIDDDRDYFQRLHMCILTKCSDQLEESQLNQLFDFERIKLYDGDLEEFGEIEYILYRLNNELAVQFNSRKQTLLRAMYRYLSEQYKARDDFQFTSYGTSHFYSIWENVCASVFNNQLNTKLKDLPITLSKDYESRKNKSLIELIKKPIWKAIKEGEVIRSEKGKGTLKPDLISFYKYKDQWCFGIFDAKYYDIQFNKAKFYNRPGIQDITKQYLYQLAYQDYILKHDFVYIENAFLVPSEQDKFEVFGEVEMQMLHELTDTKLKNISVIKSPASILYDLYLDNKQIEDLVSDVKSIPMPIKKQ
;
A
#
# COMPACT_ATOMS: atom_id res chain seq x y z
N MET A 1 -24.14 2.33 -13.90
CA MET A 1 -22.76 2.75 -13.57
C MET A 1 -21.89 2.65 -14.82
N LYS A 2 -21.08 3.66 -15.10
CA LYS A 2 -20.15 3.70 -16.24
C LYS A 2 -18.72 3.57 -15.72
N VAL A 3 -18.00 2.55 -16.20
CA VAL A 3 -16.65 2.24 -15.72
C VAL A 3 -15.64 2.50 -16.84
N GLU A 4 -14.69 3.40 -16.58
CA GLU A 4 -13.66 3.75 -17.57
C GLU A 4 -12.26 3.81 -16.97
N TYR A 5 -11.29 3.55 -17.83
CA TYR A 5 -9.88 3.40 -17.47
C TYR A 5 -9.06 4.63 -17.87
N PHE A 6 -8.24 5.10 -16.95
CA PHE A 6 -7.38 6.26 -17.11
C PHE A 6 -5.94 5.92 -16.70
N ARG A 7 -5.00 6.08 -17.64
CA ARG A 7 -3.58 5.99 -17.35
C ARG A 7 -3.12 7.19 -16.53
N GLU A 8 -2.43 6.92 -15.43
CA GLU A 8 -1.73 7.92 -14.63
C GLU A 8 -0.75 8.74 -15.51
N LEU A 9 -0.64 10.03 -15.24
CA LEU A 9 0.18 11.01 -15.97
C LEU A 9 -0.10 11.19 -17.47
N ARG A 10 -1.02 10.44 -18.09
CA ARG A 10 -1.50 10.73 -19.44
C ARG A 10 -2.32 12.02 -19.44
N LYS A 11 -2.02 12.91 -20.39
CA LYS A 11 -2.77 14.15 -20.61
C LYS A 11 -4.06 13.82 -21.37
N TYR A 12 -5.21 14.24 -20.83
CA TYR A 12 -6.53 14.10 -21.45
C TYR A 12 -7.16 15.47 -21.70
N THR A 13 -7.78 15.64 -22.86
CA THR A 13 -8.65 16.78 -23.16
C THR A 13 -10.05 16.54 -22.60
N PRO A 14 -10.85 17.59 -22.31
CA PRO A 14 -12.26 17.44 -21.94
C PRO A 14 -13.03 16.56 -22.93
N GLY A 15 -12.83 16.77 -24.23
CA GLY A 15 -13.49 15.99 -25.28
C GLY A 15 -13.15 14.50 -25.27
N GLU A 16 -11.91 14.13 -24.92
CA GLU A 16 -11.56 12.70 -24.74
C GLU A 16 -12.28 12.09 -23.53
N ILE A 17 -12.45 12.85 -22.45
CA ILE A 17 -13.16 12.41 -21.25
C ILE A 17 -14.66 12.29 -21.54
N GLU A 18 -15.25 13.26 -22.24
CA GLU A 18 -16.63 13.23 -22.73
C GLU A 18 -16.90 11.98 -23.57
N GLN A 19 -15.99 11.67 -24.51
CA GLN A 19 -16.12 10.52 -25.39
C GLN A 19 -15.99 9.20 -24.63
N LYS A 20 -15.02 9.08 -23.71
CA LYS A 20 -14.85 7.88 -22.89
C LYS A 20 -16.07 7.60 -22.02
N LEU A 21 -16.54 8.63 -21.30
CA LEU A 21 -17.64 8.49 -20.35
C LEU A 21 -19.03 8.63 -21.01
N GLN A 22 -19.10 8.99 -22.30
CA GLN A 22 -20.34 9.22 -23.06
C GLN A 22 -21.30 10.18 -22.33
N ILE A 23 -20.80 11.36 -21.98
CA ILE A 23 -21.52 12.39 -21.21
C ILE A 23 -21.38 13.77 -21.85
N ASN A 24 -22.21 14.71 -21.40
CA ASN A 24 -22.19 16.09 -21.88
C ASN A 24 -21.10 16.94 -21.18
N ASP A 25 -20.78 18.09 -21.78
CA ASP A 25 -19.74 19.02 -21.29
C ASP A 25 -20.02 19.53 -19.86
N GLU A 26 -21.28 19.82 -19.53
CA GLU A 26 -21.67 20.27 -18.18
C GLU A 26 -21.38 19.20 -17.10
N GLU A 27 -21.70 17.94 -17.38
CA GLU A 27 -21.41 16.80 -16.51
C GLU A 27 -19.90 16.57 -16.37
N VAL A 28 -19.13 16.65 -17.46
CA VAL A 28 -17.66 16.52 -17.40
C VAL A 28 -17.06 17.63 -16.55
N LYS A 29 -17.48 18.88 -16.73
CA LYS A 29 -17.01 20.00 -15.91
C LYS A 29 -17.29 19.77 -14.43
N LYS A 30 -18.47 19.25 -14.09
CA LYS A 30 -18.82 18.91 -12.71
C LYS A 30 -17.93 17.80 -12.14
N LEU A 31 -17.77 16.70 -12.88
CA LEU A 31 -16.90 15.58 -12.47
C LEU A 31 -15.46 16.02 -12.27
N LEU A 32 -14.92 16.80 -13.21
CA LEU A 32 -13.54 17.30 -13.14
C LEU A 32 -13.33 18.23 -11.94
N ARG A 33 -14.30 19.08 -11.58
CA ARG A 33 -14.22 19.90 -10.36
C ARG A 33 -14.08 19.02 -9.11
N GLU A 34 -14.92 18.00 -8.97
CA GLU A 34 -14.86 17.08 -7.83
C GLU A 34 -13.53 16.30 -7.80
N LEU A 35 -13.05 15.81 -8.94
CA LEU A 35 -11.78 15.10 -9.03
C LEU A 35 -10.57 16.00 -8.69
N ILE A 36 -10.63 17.29 -9.04
CA ILE A 36 -9.61 18.27 -8.67
C ILE A 36 -9.65 18.56 -7.17
N ILE A 37 -10.83 18.81 -6.60
CA ILE A 37 -11.00 19.10 -5.16
C ILE A 37 -10.46 17.95 -4.30
N ASN A 38 -10.58 16.71 -4.80
CA ASN A 38 -10.09 15.52 -4.12
C ASN A 38 -8.65 15.10 -4.50
N ASN A 39 -7.88 15.97 -5.17
CA ASN A 39 -6.47 15.74 -5.58
C ASN A 39 -6.25 14.48 -6.44
N VAL A 40 -7.25 14.07 -7.22
CA VAL A 40 -7.13 12.96 -8.18
C VAL A 40 -6.56 13.47 -9.50
N VAL A 41 -7.05 14.63 -9.94
CA VAL A 41 -6.76 15.20 -11.25
C VAL A 41 -6.13 16.57 -11.08
N ASN A 42 -5.05 16.80 -11.83
CA ASN A 42 -4.41 18.10 -11.96
C ASN A 42 -4.71 18.73 -13.32
N LYS A 43 -4.84 20.04 -13.34
CA LYS A 43 -5.06 20.83 -14.55
C LYS A 43 -3.73 21.36 -15.07
N VAL A 44 -3.44 21.11 -16.35
CA VAL A 44 -2.17 21.47 -17.00
C VAL A 44 -2.44 22.31 -18.26
N LYS A 45 -1.61 23.34 -18.49
CA LYS A 45 -1.68 24.21 -19.67
C LYS A 45 -1.07 23.51 -20.89
N GLU A 46 -1.60 23.74 -22.10
CA GLU A 46 -1.11 23.12 -23.33
C GLU A 46 0.34 23.47 -23.69
N ASN A 47 0.80 24.69 -23.35
CA ASN A 47 2.12 25.20 -23.69
C ASN A 47 3.22 24.88 -22.66
N SER A 48 3.02 23.94 -21.73
CA SER A 48 4.15 23.35 -21.00
C SER A 48 4.82 22.28 -21.86
N ASP A 49 5.38 22.70 -22.99
CA ASP A 49 6.56 22.07 -23.61
C ASP A 49 7.82 22.43 -22.79
N THR A 50 7.71 22.51 -21.47
CA THR A 50 8.85 22.40 -20.56
C THR A 50 9.16 20.91 -20.40
N ASP A 51 9.72 20.36 -21.49
CA ASP A 51 10.53 19.14 -21.53
C ASP A 51 11.84 19.28 -20.69
N GLU A 52 11.96 20.35 -19.89
CA GLU A 52 13.10 20.72 -19.08
C GLU A 52 12.63 21.09 -17.67
N THR A 53 12.99 20.21 -16.73
CA THR A 53 13.14 20.48 -15.29
C THR A 53 11.92 21.03 -14.55
N GLU A 54 11.06 20.15 -14.05
CA GLU A 54 10.46 20.34 -12.73
C GLU A 54 10.61 19.02 -11.96
N ASP A 55 11.23 19.10 -10.78
CA ASP A 55 11.36 17.99 -9.86
C ASP A 55 9.96 17.39 -9.60
N GLU A 56 9.82 16.06 -9.71
CA GLU A 56 8.53 15.37 -9.49
C GLU A 56 8.00 15.57 -8.04
N GLU A 57 8.81 16.16 -7.15
CA GLU A 57 8.44 16.56 -5.77
C GLU A 57 7.78 17.94 -5.67
N SER A 58 7.66 18.72 -6.76
CA SER A 58 7.13 20.09 -6.71
C SER A 58 6.08 20.40 -7.77
N ASN A 59 5.02 19.59 -7.87
CA ASN A 59 3.77 20.09 -8.45
C ASN A 59 3.09 21.01 -7.42
N GLN A 60 3.57 22.26 -7.35
CA GLN A 60 2.88 23.32 -6.63
C GLN A 60 1.53 23.56 -7.30
N VAL A 61 0.49 23.60 -6.47
CA VAL A 61 -0.87 24.00 -6.80
C VAL A 61 -0.84 25.44 -7.33
N GLU A 62 -0.97 25.65 -8.63
CA GLU A 62 -1.38 26.96 -9.17
C GLU A 62 -2.89 27.14 -8.91
N GLU A 63 -3.23 27.66 -7.74
CA GLU A 63 -4.48 28.41 -7.56
C GLU A 63 -4.37 29.70 -8.38
N ALA A 64 -5.11 29.81 -9.49
CA ALA A 64 -5.52 31.11 -10.00
C ALA A 64 -6.69 31.02 -10.99
N GLU A 65 -7.81 31.58 -10.52
CA GLU A 65 -8.70 32.53 -11.18
C GLU A 65 -9.26 32.23 -12.58
N GLU A 66 -10.57 32.46 -12.66
CA GLU A 66 -11.41 32.44 -13.86
C GLU A 66 -10.83 33.31 -14.98
N ALA A 67 -10.21 32.66 -15.97
CA ALA A 67 -10.01 33.24 -17.28
C ALA A 67 -10.27 32.21 -18.38
N ASN A 68 -11.32 32.54 -19.14
CA ASN A 68 -11.76 32.10 -20.46
C ASN A 68 -11.71 30.59 -20.79
N GLU A 69 -12.91 30.09 -21.10
CA GLU A 69 -13.19 28.82 -21.75
C GLU A 69 -12.85 28.92 -23.23
N THR A 70 -11.86 28.15 -23.69
CA THR A 70 -11.86 27.43 -24.98
C THR A 70 -10.58 26.59 -25.12
N SER A 71 -10.76 25.32 -25.51
CA SER A 71 -9.85 24.27 -26.02
C SER A 71 -8.51 23.90 -25.34
N ASP A 72 -7.80 24.75 -24.62
CA ASP A 72 -6.34 24.52 -24.38
C ASP A 72 -5.98 23.94 -22.99
N LYS A 73 -6.96 23.36 -22.28
CA LYS A 73 -6.80 22.82 -20.93
C LYS A 73 -6.72 21.29 -20.98
N LYS A 74 -5.61 20.71 -20.51
CA LYS A 74 -5.43 19.26 -20.36
C LYS A 74 -5.53 18.86 -18.88
N TYR A 75 -6.02 17.66 -18.65
CA TYR A 75 -6.24 17.07 -17.33
C TYR A 75 -5.37 15.83 -17.19
N VAL A 76 -4.73 15.70 -16.03
CA VAL A 76 -3.78 14.62 -15.74
C VAL A 76 -4.19 13.93 -14.46
N PHE A 77 -4.38 12.63 -14.51
CA PHE A 77 -4.64 11.82 -13.32
C PHE A 77 -3.31 11.56 -12.61
N THR A 78 -3.20 11.99 -11.35
CA THR A 78 -2.02 11.80 -10.47
C THR A 78 -2.34 10.81 -9.36
N TYR A 79 -3.13 9.80 -9.69
CA TYR A 79 -3.69 8.84 -8.75
C TYR A 79 -3.66 7.44 -9.37
N VAL A 80 -3.40 6.43 -8.55
CA VAL A 80 -3.49 5.02 -8.92
C VAL A 80 -4.48 4.34 -7.96
N GLY A 81 -5.52 3.72 -8.52
CA GLY A 81 -6.59 3.11 -7.75
C GLY A 81 -7.95 3.23 -8.41
N ILE A 82 -9.00 3.11 -7.61
CA ILE A 82 -10.40 3.17 -8.03
C ILE A 82 -11.03 4.41 -7.43
N ILE A 83 -11.83 5.14 -8.20
CA ILE A 83 -12.67 6.22 -7.70
C ILE A 83 -14.09 6.00 -8.18
N VAL A 84 -15.04 6.14 -7.27
CA VAL A 84 -16.47 6.12 -7.53
C VAL A 84 -17.00 7.51 -7.23
N LEU A 85 -17.64 8.13 -8.23
CA LEU A 85 -18.27 9.44 -8.11
C LEU A 85 -19.66 9.39 -8.76
N GLY A 86 -20.69 9.28 -7.92
CA GLY A 86 -22.06 9.04 -8.40
C GLY A 86 -22.14 7.75 -9.22
N GLU A 87 -22.59 7.83 -10.47
CA GLU A 87 -22.70 6.68 -11.37
C GLU A 87 -21.42 6.39 -12.18
N TYR A 88 -20.31 7.08 -11.90
CA TYR A 88 -19.05 6.95 -12.64
C TYR A 88 -17.99 6.25 -11.81
N THR A 89 -17.31 5.29 -12.41
CA THR A 89 -16.18 4.58 -11.81
C THR A 89 -14.93 4.81 -12.67
N PHE A 90 -13.91 5.40 -12.06
CA PHE A 90 -12.63 5.70 -12.68
C PHE A 90 -11.60 4.69 -12.18
N ILE A 91 -11.08 3.87 -13.08
CA ILE A 91 -9.98 2.95 -12.80
C ILE A 91 -8.70 3.63 -13.28
N CYS A 92 -7.93 4.16 -12.33
CA CYS A 92 -6.68 4.85 -12.62
C CYS A 92 -5.51 3.87 -12.46
N TYR A 93 -4.85 3.52 -13.57
CA TYR A 93 -3.81 2.49 -13.57
C TYR A 93 -2.39 3.09 -13.72
N PRO A 94 -1.35 2.39 -13.23
CA PRO A 94 0.03 2.88 -13.23
C PRO A 94 0.55 3.39 -14.58
N LYS A 95 1.33 4.48 -14.55
CA LYS A 95 1.85 5.13 -15.75
C LYS A 95 2.76 4.26 -16.61
N TYR A 96 3.38 3.20 -16.07
CA TYR A 96 4.27 2.31 -16.84
C TYR A 96 3.54 1.28 -17.72
N ILE A 97 2.21 1.13 -17.55
CA ILE A 97 1.40 0.23 -18.37
C ILE A 97 0.99 0.97 -19.63
N SER A 98 1.40 0.48 -20.80
CA SER A 98 1.21 1.16 -22.09
C SER A 98 0.64 0.27 -23.19
N SER A 99 0.66 -1.05 -22.98
CA SER A 99 0.24 -2.06 -23.96
C SER A 99 -1.27 -2.15 -24.19
N THR A 100 -2.08 -1.74 -23.21
CA THR A 100 -3.55 -1.83 -23.26
C THR A 100 -4.23 -0.61 -22.63
N GLU A 101 -5.40 -0.24 -23.14
CA GLU A 101 -6.22 0.83 -22.53
C GLU A 101 -7.10 0.33 -21.39
N LYS A 102 -7.29 -0.99 -21.24
CA LYS A 102 -8.08 -1.64 -20.17
C LYS A 102 -7.27 -2.76 -19.50
N PRO A 103 -6.25 -2.43 -18.67
CA PRO A 103 -5.39 -3.39 -18.00
C PRO A 103 -6.08 -4.01 -16.77
N LEU A 104 -7.06 -4.89 -17.00
CA LEU A 104 -7.84 -5.48 -15.91
C LEU A 104 -6.95 -6.32 -14.98
N ASP A 105 -6.21 -7.28 -15.53
CA ASP A 105 -5.42 -8.24 -14.75
C ASP A 105 -4.25 -7.56 -14.01
N GLU A 106 -3.58 -6.61 -14.67
CA GLU A 106 -2.53 -5.82 -14.03
C GLU A 106 -3.11 -4.96 -12.90
N MET A 107 -4.30 -4.38 -13.10
CA MET A 107 -4.96 -3.60 -12.05
C MET A 107 -5.36 -4.46 -10.86
N LYS A 108 -5.78 -5.73 -11.05
CA LYS A 108 -6.02 -6.66 -9.93
C LYS A 108 -4.76 -6.83 -9.08
N GLN A 109 -3.61 -7.03 -9.74
CA GLN A 109 -2.34 -7.19 -9.05
C GLN A 109 -1.93 -5.91 -8.31
N VAL A 110 -2.06 -4.75 -8.97
CA VAL A 110 -1.79 -3.43 -8.38
C VAL A 110 -2.64 -3.18 -7.14
N LEU A 111 -3.94 -3.53 -7.17
CA LEU A 111 -4.83 -3.40 -6.01
C LEU A 111 -4.44 -4.33 -4.86
N LYS A 112 -4.00 -5.56 -5.14
CA LYS A 112 -3.47 -6.47 -4.11
C LYS A 112 -2.21 -5.92 -3.45
N VAL A 113 -1.31 -5.31 -4.24
CA VAL A 113 -0.10 -4.66 -3.72
C VAL A 113 -0.44 -3.45 -2.86
N LEU A 114 -1.38 -2.61 -3.32
CA LEU A 114 -1.92 -1.48 -2.56
C LEU A 114 -2.48 -1.92 -1.21
N ASP A 115 -3.30 -2.97 -1.20
CA ASP A 115 -3.92 -3.50 0.02
C ASP A 115 -2.86 -3.98 1.02
N LYS A 116 -1.88 -4.77 0.54
CA LYS A 116 -0.77 -5.25 1.37
C LYS A 116 0.05 -4.10 1.96
N TYR A 117 0.36 -3.10 1.14
CA TYR A 117 1.12 -1.92 1.58
C TYR A 117 0.34 -1.13 2.65
N LYS A 118 -0.95 -0.85 2.43
CA LYS A 118 -1.81 -0.16 3.40
C LYS A 118 -1.90 -0.90 4.73
N LYS A 119 -2.04 -2.24 4.70
CA LYS A 119 -2.05 -3.07 5.92
C LYS A 119 -0.75 -2.96 6.72
N GLN A 120 0.40 -2.97 6.04
CA GLN A 120 1.70 -2.78 6.68
C GLN A 120 1.86 -1.39 7.30
N GLU A 121 1.41 -0.32 6.63
CA GLU A 121 1.41 1.04 7.21
C GLU A 121 0.49 1.16 8.43
N GLN A 122 -0.74 0.61 8.33
CA GLN A 122 -1.70 0.64 9.42
C GLN A 122 -1.18 -0.10 10.66
N GLU A 123 -0.55 -1.27 10.52
CA GLU A 123 0.07 -1.98 11.65
C GLU A 123 1.13 -1.12 12.37
N ILE A 124 1.91 -0.35 11.60
CA ILE A 124 2.92 0.57 12.14
C ILE A 124 2.27 1.76 12.85
N ASP A 125 1.18 2.32 12.29
CA ASP A 125 0.47 3.45 12.89
C ASP A 125 -0.35 3.05 14.13
N PHE A 126 -0.96 1.86 14.15
CA PHE A 126 -1.64 1.30 15.32
C PHE A 126 -0.69 1.08 16.50
N ALA A 127 0.58 0.73 16.24
CA ALA A 127 1.60 0.66 17.27
C ALA A 127 1.98 2.04 17.84
N ASN A 128 1.66 3.13 17.14
CA ASN A 128 2.11 4.49 17.43
C ASN A 128 1.02 5.48 17.88
N ARG A 129 -0.29 5.20 17.75
CA ARG A 129 -1.37 6.10 18.25
C ARG A 129 -2.61 5.39 18.79
N GLN A 130 -3.11 5.89 19.93
CA GLN A 130 -4.49 5.77 20.36
C GLN A 130 -5.34 6.84 19.64
N GLU A 131 -6.44 6.41 19.01
CA GLU A 131 -7.62 7.17 18.58
C GLU A 131 -7.39 8.52 17.87
N GLU A 132 -7.62 8.58 16.55
CA GLU A 132 -8.67 9.42 15.93
C GLU A 132 -8.50 9.54 14.40
N SER A 133 -9.66 9.58 13.71
CA SER A 133 -9.87 10.12 12.36
C SER A 133 -9.14 9.41 11.20
N GLU A 134 -9.27 8.09 11.09
CA GLU A 134 -9.09 7.44 9.79
C GLU A 134 -10.33 7.73 8.95
N LYS A 135 -10.19 8.60 7.94
CA LYS A 135 -11.11 8.63 6.80
C LYS A 135 -10.98 7.28 6.10
N PHE A 136 -11.70 6.28 6.59
CA PHE A 136 -11.79 5.03 5.88
C PHE A 136 -12.60 5.26 4.62
N GLU A 137 -12.02 4.79 3.53
CA GLU A 137 -12.66 4.74 2.23
C GLU A 137 -13.81 3.73 2.31
N VAL A 138 -15.05 4.13 1.96
CA VAL A 138 -16.27 3.27 1.97
C VAL A 138 -15.99 1.92 1.31
N LEU A 139 -15.26 1.94 0.19
CA LEU A 139 -14.87 0.74 -0.55
C LEU A 139 -13.93 -0.17 0.27
N GLY A 140 -12.97 0.39 1.01
CA GLY A 140 -12.11 -0.39 1.91
C GLY A 140 -12.91 -1.13 2.99
N ASN A 141 -13.97 -0.52 3.51
CA ASN A 141 -14.84 -1.15 4.51
C ASN A 141 -15.72 -2.26 3.89
N ILE A 142 -16.22 -2.05 2.67
CA ILE A 142 -16.94 -3.08 1.89
C ILE A 142 -16.04 -4.30 1.67
N LEU A 143 -14.81 -4.08 1.21
CA LEU A 143 -13.84 -5.15 0.96
C LEU A 143 -13.48 -5.89 2.25
N PHE A 144 -13.33 -5.17 3.37
CA PHE A 144 -13.08 -5.78 4.68
C PHE A 144 -14.23 -6.72 5.09
N LEU A 145 -15.49 -6.25 5.02
CA LEU A 145 -16.67 -7.03 5.41
C LEU A 145 -16.79 -8.33 4.59
N LEU A 146 -16.58 -8.24 3.27
CA LEU A 146 -16.67 -9.40 2.39
C LEU A 146 -15.52 -10.39 2.61
N ASN A 147 -14.30 -9.91 2.82
CA ASN A 147 -13.15 -10.78 3.14
C ASN A 147 -13.32 -11.49 4.49
N ASP A 148 -13.76 -10.79 5.55
CA ASP A 148 -14.04 -11.44 6.86
C ASP A 148 -15.08 -12.54 6.72
N TYR A 149 -16.14 -12.30 5.93
CA TYR A 149 -17.14 -13.32 5.64
C TYR A 149 -16.55 -14.54 4.93
N MET A 150 -15.71 -14.34 3.90
CA MET A 150 -15.09 -15.44 3.16
C MET A 150 -14.14 -16.28 4.03
N GLU A 151 -13.44 -15.65 4.98
CA GLU A 151 -12.49 -16.33 5.87
C GLU A 151 -13.18 -16.99 7.07
N HIS A 152 -14.27 -16.41 7.57
CA HIS A 152 -14.77 -16.72 8.90
C HIS A 152 -16.30 -16.85 9.03
N ASN A 153 -17.02 -16.85 7.91
CA ASN A 153 -18.47 -16.96 7.82
C ASN A 153 -19.22 -15.84 8.59
N ILE A 154 -20.55 -15.97 8.65
CA ILE A 154 -21.47 -14.99 9.23
C ILE A 154 -21.22 -14.84 10.74
N TYR A 155 -21.38 -13.62 11.25
CA TYR A 155 -21.54 -13.35 12.68
C TYR A 155 -22.56 -14.30 13.34
N THR A 156 -22.15 -15.00 14.39
CA THR A 156 -23.03 -15.83 15.21
C THR A 156 -22.85 -15.50 16.68
N ASN A 157 -23.95 -15.42 17.42
CA ASN A 157 -23.94 -15.36 18.88
C ASN A 157 -24.38 -16.71 19.45
N GLN A 158 -23.77 -17.11 20.57
CA GLN A 158 -24.12 -18.34 21.27
C GLN A 158 -25.02 -18.02 22.44
N LEU A 159 -26.14 -18.71 22.54
CA LEU A 159 -27.00 -18.75 23.71
C LEU A 159 -26.53 -19.86 24.62
N GLU A 160 -26.27 -19.54 25.89
CA GLU A 160 -26.17 -20.56 26.92
C GLU A 160 -27.57 -21.07 27.26
N VAL A 161 -27.83 -22.33 26.94
CA VAL A 161 -29.07 -23.01 27.26
C VAL A 161 -28.83 -23.93 28.45
N ILE A 162 -29.62 -23.72 29.50
CA ILE A 162 -29.65 -24.57 30.68
C ILE A 162 -30.89 -25.45 30.60
N GLU A 163 -30.69 -26.76 30.64
CA GLU A 163 -31.76 -27.74 30.53
C GLU A 163 -31.59 -28.88 31.55
N LEU A 164 -32.69 -29.56 31.87
CA LEU A 164 -32.71 -30.65 32.83
C LEU A 164 -32.35 -31.96 32.13
N ASN A 165 -31.32 -32.65 32.62
CA ASN A 165 -30.79 -33.91 32.12
C ASN A 165 -30.40 -33.87 30.62
N GLY A 166 -29.87 -32.74 30.16
CA GLY A 166 -29.37 -32.58 28.80
C GLY A 166 -28.04 -33.30 28.54
N GLN A 167 -27.52 -33.14 27.33
CA GLN A 167 -26.24 -33.74 26.92
C GLN A 167 -25.02 -32.82 27.14
N GLY A 168 -25.26 -31.60 27.63
CA GLY A 168 -24.23 -30.61 27.93
C GLY A 168 -23.46 -30.90 29.23
N GLU A 169 -22.58 -29.98 29.60
CA GLU A 169 -21.81 -30.09 30.84
C GLU A 169 -22.71 -29.83 32.07
N ILE A 170 -22.53 -30.63 33.13
CA ILE A 170 -23.34 -30.48 34.35
C ILE A 170 -22.98 -29.16 35.04
N ASN A 171 -23.99 -28.29 35.19
CA ASN A 171 -23.92 -27.11 36.03
C ASN A 171 -24.17 -27.53 37.48
N TRP A 172 -23.09 -27.87 38.19
CA TRP A 172 -23.17 -28.37 39.57
C TRP A 172 -23.73 -27.35 40.55
N ASP A 173 -23.47 -26.05 40.34
CA ASP A 173 -23.96 -25.01 41.23
C ASP A 173 -25.50 -24.94 41.22
N ILE A 174 -26.11 -24.93 40.03
CA ILE A 174 -27.57 -24.96 39.91
C ILE A 174 -28.11 -26.32 40.35
N THR A 175 -27.47 -27.42 39.95
CA THR A 175 -27.92 -28.78 40.31
C THR A 175 -27.98 -28.97 41.83
N ILE A 176 -26.97 -28.53 42.57
CA ILE A 176 -26.93 -28.68 44.04
C ILE A 176 -27.96 -27.77 44.72
N ASN A 177 -28.17 -26.56 44.20
CA ASN A 177 -29.06 -25.58 44.83
C ASN A 177 -30.55 -25.85 44.54
N GLU A 178 -30.88 -26.32 43.33
CA GLU A 178 -32.25 -26.42 42.85
C GLU A 178 -32.81 -27.86 42.91
N THR A 179 -31.98 -28.87 43.16
CA THR A 179 -32.42 -30.27 43.25
C THR A 179 -32.06 -30.93 44.57
N TYR A 180 -32.80 -31.98 44.92
CA TYR A 180 -32.56 -32.74 46.15
C TYR A 180 -31.82 -34.05 45.84
N PRO A 181 -30.63 -34.28 46.44
CA PRO A 181 -29.92 -35.53 46.25
C PRO A 181 -30.56 -36.67 47.04
N PHE A 182 -30.52 -37.88 46.47
CA PHE A 182 -30.75 -39.10 47.21
C PHE A 182 -29.49 -39.51 47.96
N ILE A 183 -29.58 -39.66 49.28
CA ILE A 183 -28.45 -40.10 50.11
C ILE A 183 -28.37 -41.63 50.08
N LEU A 184 -27.33 -42.15 49.45
CA LEU A 184 -27.06 -43.58 49.41
C LEU A 184 -26.59 -44.09 50.79
N LYS A 185 -26.70 -45.40 51.04
CA LYS A 185 -26.33 -46.03 52.33
C LYS A 185 -24.86 -45.78 52.76
N ASN A 186 -23.99 -45.42 51.81
CA ASN A 186 -22.60 -45.07 52.06
C ASN A 186 -22.38 -43.56 52.32
N GLY A 187 -23.46 -42.78 52.50
CA GLY A 187 -23.43 -41.35 52.77
C GLY A 187 -23.16 -40.46 51.55
N ARG A 188 -23.06 -41.03 50.34
CA ARG A 188 -22.82 -40.24 49.12
C ARG A 188 -24.14 -39.72 48.52
N PRO A 189 -24.22 -38.42 48.19
CA PRO A 189 -25.37 -37.86 47.48
C PRO A 189 -25.37 -38.34 46.02
N TYR A 190 -26.57 -38.68 45.53
CA TYR A 190 -26.82 -39.08 44.14
C TYR A 190 -27.96 -38.23 43.58
N TYR A 191 -27.65 -37.39 42.60
CA TYR A 191 -28.60 -36.50 41.95
C TYR A 191 -29.22 -37.21 40.74
N LEU A 192 -30.56 -37.30 40.71
CA LEU A 192 -31.29 -37.89 39.59
C LEU A 192 -31.58 -36.89 38.49
N ASP A 193 -31.72 -35.62 38.86
CA ASP A 193 -31.95 -34.50 37.96
C ASP A 193 -30.71 -33.62 37.96
N LEU A 194 -30.07 -33.48 36.81
CA LEU A 194 -28.86 -32.71 36.60
C LEU A 194 -29.19 -31.53 35.69
N TYR A 195 -28.96 -30.30 36.15
CA TYR A 195 -28.99 -29.17 35.24
C TYR A 195 -27.71 -29.18 34.42
N THR A 196 -27.84 -29.26 33.10
CA THR A 196 -26.73 -29.22 32.16
C THR A 196 -26.79 -27.94 31.35
N HIS A 197 -25.64 -27.37 31.02
CA HIS A 197 -25.53 -26.21 30.15
C HIS A 197 -24.78 -26.58 28.88
N HIS A 198 -25.22 -26.02 27.76
CA HIS A 198 -24.52 -26.08 26.49
C HIS A 198 -24.80 -24.81 25.70
N SER A 199 -23.98 -24.54 24.70
CA SER A 199 -24.11 -23.37 23.83
C SER A 199 -24.82 -23.77 22.53
N ILE A 200 -25.86 -23.04 22.15
CA ILE A 200 -26.54 -23.16 20.85
C ILE A 200 -26.37 -21.83 20.11
N ASP A 201 -26.14 -21.86 18.80
CA ASP A 201 -26.13 -20.64 17.99
C ASP A 201 -27.55 -20.02 17.94
N ASP A 202 -27.65 -18.70 18.14
CA ASP A 202 -28.91 -17.97 18.03
C ASP A 202 -29.22 -17.65 16.56
N ASP A 203 -29.87 -18.59 15.86
CA ASP A 203 -30.29 -18.42 14.47
C ASP A 203 -31.29 -17.26 14.26
N ARG A 204 -31.83 -16.65 15.34
CA ARG A 204 -32.70 -15.48 15.28
C ARG A 204 -31.99 -14.20 15.70
N ASP A 205 -30.68 -14.25 15.89
CA ASP A 205 -29.88 -13.13 16.33
C ASP A 205 -30.02 -11.95 15.38
N TYR A 206 -30.35 -10.80 15.98
CA TYR A 206 -30.54 -9.55 15.25
C TYR A 206 -29.28 -9.16 14.48
N PHE A 207 -28.09 -9.35 15.09
CA PHE A 207 -26.82 -8.94 14.50
C PHE A 207 -26.35 -9.89 13.40
N GLN A 208 -26.59 -11.20 13.53
CA GLN A 208 -26.41 -12.16 12.44
C GLN A 208 -27.23 -11.77 11.20
N ARG A 209 -28.54 -11.53 11.35
CA ARG A 209 -29.42 -11.13 10.25
C ARG A 209 -29.01 -9.78 9.66
N LEU A 210 -28.65 -8.82 10.50
CA LEU A 210 -28.16 -7.51 10.06
C LEU A 210 -26.87 -7.65 9.25
N HIS A 211 -25.95 -8.50 9.70
CA HIS A 211 -24.70 -8.79 8.98
C HIS A 211 -24.97 -9.40 7.61
N MET A 212 -25.89 -10.36 7.49
CA MET A 212 -26.30 -10.92 6.20
C MET A 212 -26.90 -9.86 5.26
N CYS A 213 -27.73 -8.96 5.80
CA CYS A 213 -28.28 -7.84 5.04
C CYS A 213 -27.18 -6.89 4.55
N ILE A 214 -26.23 -6.54 5.41
CA ILE A 214 -25.10 -5.67 5.06
C ILE A 214 -24.22 -6.33 3.99
N LEU A 215 -23.85 -7.60 4.14
CA LEU A 215 -23.04 -8.32 3.16
C LEU A 215 -23.72 -8.39 1.78
N THR A 216 -25.04 -8.61 1.76
CA THR A 216 -25.82 -8.60 0.51
C THR A 216 -25.74 -7.22 -0.15
N LYS A 217 -25.96 -6.13 0.60
CA LYS A 217 -25.82 -4.76 0.09
C LYS A 217 -24.42 -4.42 -0.37
N CYS A 218 -23.39 -4.85 0.36
CA CYS A 218 -21.99 -4.70 -0.04
C CYS A 218 -21.70 -5.41 -1.37
N SER A 219 -22.22 -6.63 -1.54
CA SER A 219 -22.05 -7.40 -2.78
C SER A 219 -22.79 -6.75 -3.96
N ASP A 220 -24.03 -6.32 -3.76
CA ASP A 220 -24.80 -5.61 -4.78
C ASP A 220 -24.11 -4.29 -5.17
N GLN A 221 -23.57 -3.52 -4.22
CA GLN A 221 -22.79 -2.29 -4.51
C GLN A 221 -21.52 -2.56 -5.33
N LEU A 222 -20.79 -3.65 -5.06
CA LEU A 222 -19.63 -4.03 -5.88
C LEU A 222 -20.02 -4.48 -7.28
N GLU A 223 -21.16 -5.18 -7.43
CA GLU A 223 -21.67 -5.62 -8.72
C GLU A 223 -22.16 -4.43 -9.56
N GLU A 224 -22.92 -3.51 -8.95
CA GLU A 224 -23.39 -2.29 -9.60
C GLU A 224 -22.24 -1.41 -10.11
N SER A 225 -21.13 -1.36 -9.34
CA SER A 225 -19.89 -0.67 -9.71
C SER A 225 -18.96 -1.47 -10.61
N GLN A 226 -19.32 -2.70 -10.97
CA GLN A 226 -18.52 -3.66 -11.74
C GLN A 226 -17.12 -3.91 -11.14
N LEU A 227 -16.95 -3.62 -9.86
CA LEU A 227 -15.70 -3.80 -9.13
C LEU A 227 -15.51 -5.25 -8.66
N ASN A 228 -16.59 -6.04 -8.65
CA ASN A 228 -16.53 -7.47 -8.34
C ASN A 228 -15.50 -8.21 -9.21
N GLN A 229 -15.35 -7.84 -10.48
CA GLN A 229 -14.34 -8.42 -11.37
C GLN A 229 -12.90 -8.08 -10.97
N LEU A 230 -12.64 -6.86 -10.45
CA LEU A 230 -11.31 -6.40 -10.04
C LEU A 230 -10.85 -7.06 -8.74
N PHE A 231 -11.78 -7.35 -7.84
CA PHE A 231 -11.49 -7.94 -6.54
C PHE A 231 -11.73 -9.46 -6.48
N ASP A 232 -12.07 -10.08 -7.61
CA ASP A 232 -12.35 -11.52 -7.72
C ASP A 232 -13.49 -11.98 -6.77
N PHE A 233 -14.50 -11.12 -6.53
CA PHE A 233 -15.66 -11.47 -5.71
C PHE A 233 -16.81 -12.03 -6.55
N GLU A 234 -17.36 -13.15 -6.09
CA GLU A 234 -18.64 -13.65 -6.57
C GLU A 234 -19.79 -12.89 -5.90
N ARG A 235 -20.93 -12.81 -6.59
CA ARG A 235 -22.12 -12.20 -6.01
C ARG A 235 -22.66 -13.05 -4.87
N ILE A 236 -22.87 -12.42 -3.72
CA ILE A 236 -23.38 -13.04 -2.50
C ILE A 236 -24.76 -12.46 -2.21
N LYS A 237 -25.76 -13.34 -2.13
CA LYS A 237 -27.13 -12.98 -1.69
C LYS A 237 -27.51 -13.82 -0.48
N LEU A 238 -27.39 -13.23 0.71
CA LEU A 238 -27.64 -13.92 1.99
C LEU A 238 -28.97 -13.50 2.61
N TYR A 239 -29.46 -12.31 2.31
CA TYR A 239 -30.69 -11.77 2.88
C TYR A 239 -31.63 -11.29 1.77
N ASP A 240 -32.92 -11.59 1.90
CA ASP A 240 -33.93 -11.20 0.90
C ASP A 240 -34.66 -9.89 1.24
N GLY A 241 -34.59 -9.42 2.49
CA GLY A 241 -35.21 -8.18 2.94
C GLY A 241 -34.32 -6.95 2.81
N ASP A 242 -34.78 -5.81 3.35
CA ASP A 242 -34.05 -4.54 3.35
C ASP A 242 -33.64 -4.11 4.78
N LEU A 243 -32.71 -3.17 4.85
CA LEU A 243 -32.20 -2.57 6.08
C LEU A 243 -33.33 -1.95 6.93
N GLU A 244 -34.40 -1.48 6.30
CA GLU A 244 -35.57 -0.87 6.95
C GLU A 244 -36.28 -1.85 7.91
N GLU A 245 -36.16 -3.17 7.70
CA GLU A 245 -36.71 -4.19 8.60
C GLU A 245 -36.02 -4.21 9.98
N PHE A 246 -34.81 -3.63 10.08
CA PHE A 246 -34.03 -3.55 11.30
C PHE A 246 -34.26 -2.26 12.09
N GLY A 247 -35.05 -1.32 11.55
CA GLY A 247 -35.35 0.00 12.11
C GLY A 247 -34.66 1.15 11.36
N GLU A 248 -34.84 2.37 11.87
CA GLU A 248 -34.12 3.55 11.37
C GLU A 248 -32.60 3.40 11.59
N ILE A 249 -31.77 4.02 10.74
CA ILE A 249 -30.32 3.81 10.77
C ILE A 249 -29.73 4.20 12.13
N GLU A 250 -30.21 5.28 12.75
CA GLU A 250 -29.81 5.72 14.08
C GLU A 250 -30.09 4.66 15.15
N TYR A 251 -31.23 3.96 15.03
CA TYR A 251 -31.57 2.84 15.91
C TYR A 251 -30.63 1.65 15.71
N ILE A 252 -30.31 1.31 14.45
CA ILE A 252 -29.38 0.23 14.11
C ILE A 252 -27.97 0.54 14.68
N LEU A 253 -27.48 1.77 14.48
CA LEU A 253 -26.19 2.23 15.00
C LEU A 253 -26.15 2.18 16.53
N TYR A 254 -27.23 2.59 17.21
CA TYR A 254 -27.36 2.47 18.66
C TYR A 254 -27.30 1.00 19.13
N ARG A 255 -28.02 0.09 18.46
CA ARG A 255 -28.00 -1.35 18.76
C ARG A 255 -26.61 -1.95 18.58
N LEU A 256 -25.89 -1.61 17.51
CA LEU A 256 -24.52 -2.05 17.26
C LEU A 256 -23.55 -1.60 18.36
N ASN A 257 -23.67 -0.36 18.84
CA ASN A 257 -22.85 0.14 19.95
C ASN A 257 -23.13 -0.61 21.27
N ASN A 258 -24.39 -0.94 21.55
CA ASN A 258 -24.74 -1.72 22.73
C ASN A 258 -24.16 -3.13 22.68
N GLU A 259 -24.21 -3.80 21.52
CA GLU A 259 -23.60 -5.11 21.33
C GLU A 259 -22.07 -5.04 21.47
N LEU A 260 -21.44 -4.02 20.87
CA LEU A 260 -20.01 -3.76 21.01
C LEU A 260 -19.57 -3.61 22.47
N ALA A 261 -20.41 -3.03 23.33
CA ALA A 261 -20.10 -2.82 24.74
C ALA A 261 -20.10 -4.12 25.57
N VAL A 262 -20.82 -5.15 25.13
CA VAL A 262 -20.92 -6.45 25.82
C VAL A 262 -20.12 -7.57 25.13
N GLN A 263 -19.58 -7.30 23.95
CA GLN A 263 -18.81 -8.28 23.17
C GLN A 263 -17.33 -8.24 23.55
N PHE A 264 -16.76 -9.36 23.96
CA PHE A 264 -15.33 -9.47 24.35
C PHE A 264 -14.46 -10.15 23.30
N ASN A 265 -15.06 -10.79 22.28
CA ASN A 265 -14.31 -11.42 21.21
C ASN A 265 -13.77 -10.36 20.23
N SER A 266 -12.44 -10.31 20.04
CA SER A 266 -11.78 -9.28 19.23
C SER A 266 -12.24 -9.27 17.76
N ARG A 267 -12.43 -10.44 17.13
CA ARG A 267 -12.96 -10.50 15.76
C ARG A 267 -14.36 -9.89 15.68
N LYS A 268 -15.25 -10.32 16.58
CA LYS A 268 -16.62 -9.82 16.63
C LYS A 268 -16.68 -8.31 16.87
N GLN A 269 -15.82 -7.78 17.74
CA GLN A 269 -15.67 -6.33 17.94
C GLN A 269 -15.25 -5.62 16.65
N THR A 270 -14.26 -6.14 15.93
CA THR A 270 -13.81 -5.56 14.65
C THR A 270 -14.93 -5.58 13.61
N LEU A 271 -15.64 -6.71 13.47
CA LEU A 271 -16.73 -6.87 12.53
C LEU A 271 -17.90 -5.90 12.83
N LEU A 272 -18.33 -5.83 14.08
CA LEU A 272 -19.39 -4.90 14.50
C LEU A 272 -18.99 -3.42 14.27
N ARG A 273 -17.72 -3.06 14.50
CA ARG A 273 -17.19 -1.72 14.18
C ARG A 273 -17.23 -1.45 12.68
N ALA A 274 -16.87 -2.43 11.84
CA ALA A 274 -16.93 -2.31 10.39
C ALA A 274 -18.37 -2.11 9.89
N MET A 275 -19.32 -2.92 10.39
CA MET A 275 -20.76 -2.76 10.11
C MET A 275 -21.26 -1.37 10.53
N TYR A 276 -20.89 -0.91 11.73
CA TYR A 276 -21.26 0.43 12.22
C TYR A 276 -20.74 1.52 11.29
N ARG A 277 -19.45 1.45 10.91
CA ARG A 277 -18.82 2.44 10.01
C ARG A 277 -19.54 2.49 8.67
N TYR A 278 -19.79 1.33 8.05
CA TYR A 278 -20.47 1.21 6.77
C TYR A 278 -21.83 1.91 6.79
N LEU A 279 -22.66 1.59 7.80
CA LEU A 279 -23.98 2.21 7.94
C LEU A 279 -23.90 3.72 8.23
N SER A 280 -22.93 4.14 9.05
CA SER A 280 -22.76 5.55 9.40
C SER A 280 -22.34 6.41 8.21
N GLU A 281 -21.56 5.85 7.27
CA GLU A 281 -21.13 6.54 6.05
C GLU A 281 -22.28 6.62 5.04
N GLN A 282 -23.03 5.53 4.87
CA GLN A 282 -24.22 5.50 4.02
C GLN A 282 -25.30 6.49 4.49
N TYR A 283 -25.43 6.67 5.81
CA TYR A 283 -26.35 7.67 6.38
C TYR A 283 -25.96 9.11 6.01
N LYS A 284 -24.66 9.43 6.06
CA LYS A 284 -24.13 10.78 5.74
C LYS A 284 -24.20 11.10 4.24
N ALA A 285 -24.17 10.08 3.39
CA ALA A 285 -24.09 10.23 1.93
C ALA A 285 -25.40 10.66 1.23
N ARG A 286 -26.51 10.83 1.96
CA ARG A 286 -27.83 11.08 1.35
C ARG A 286 -27.99 12.44 0.64
N ASP A 287 -27.06 13.38 0.79
CA ASP A 287 -27.25 14.78 0.34
C ASP A 287 -26.29 15.28 -0.77
N ASP A 288 -25.28 14.53 -1.24
CA ASP A 288 -24.32 15.03 -2.26
C ASP A 288 -23.70 13.93 -3.18
N PHE A 289 -22.96 14.35 -4.22
CA PHE A 289 -22.16 13.46 -5.09
C PHE A 289 -21.18 12.64 -4.23
N GLN A 290 -21.53 11.39 -3.96
CA GLN A 290 -20.71 10.53 -3.11
C GLN A 290 -19.39 10.22 -3.82
N PHE A 291 -18.32 10.86 -3.37
CA PHE A 291 -16.94 10.55 -3.73
C PHE A 291 -16.43 9.43 -2.82
N THR A 292 -16.01 8.32 -3.41
CA THR A 292 -15.29 7.24 -2.75
C THR A 292 -14.04 6.94 -3.54
N SER A 293 -12.91 6.81 -2.88
CA SER A 293 -11.64 6.43 -3.49
C SER A 293 -11.13 5.12 -2.90
N TYR A 294 -10.25 4.40 -3.60
CA TYR A 294 -9.46 3.30 -3.07
C TYR A 294 -8.14 3.22 -3.84
N GLY A 295 -7.07 3.71 -3.24
CA GLY A 295 -5.80 3.90 -3.94
C GLY A 295 -4.91 4.96 -3.29
N THR A 296 -4.00 5.54 -4.07
CA THR A 296 -3.04 6.56 -3.61
C THR A 296 -2.60 7.49 -4.73
N SER A 297 -2.24 8.73 -4.37
CA SER A 297 -1.51 9.66 -5.24
C SER A 297 0.02 9.52 -5.16
N HIS A 298 0.52 8.73 -4.20
CA HIS A 298 1.95 8.55 -3.93
C HIS A 298 2.38 7.12 -4.27
N PHE A 299 2.01 6.64 -5.46
CA PHE A 299 2.29 5.26 -5.87
C PHE A 299 3.80 4.96 -5.99
N TYR A 300 4.62 6.00 -6.13
CA TYR A 300 6.08 5.88 -6.09
C TYR A 300 6.58 5.27 -4.77
N SER A 301 5.97 5.58 -3.62
CA SER A 301 6.36 5.01 -2.32
C SER A 301 6.07 3.50 -2.24
N ILE A 302 5.02 3.06 -2.92
CA ILE A 302 4.69 1.63 -3.03
C ILE A 302 5.74 0.93 -3.89
N TRP A 303 6.14 1.54 -5.01
CA TRP A 303 7.21 1.01 -5.85
C TRP A 303 8.55 0.90 -5.08
N GLU A 304 8.91 1.92 -4.32
CA GLU A 304 10.09 1.91 -3.45
C GLU A 304 10.03 0.77 -2.42
N ASN A 305 8.87 0.59 -1.76
CA ASN A 305 8.68 -0.47 -0.77
C ASN A 305 8.75 -1.87 -1.38
N VAL A 306 8.11 -2.09 -2.54
CA VAL A 306 8.21 -3.33 -3.32
C VAL A 306 9.66 -3.63 -3.63
N CYS A 307 10.40 -2.66 -4.18
CA CYS A 307 11.83 -2.83 -4.49
C CYS A 307 12.63 -3.17 -3.22
N ALA A 308 12.42 -2.44 -2.13
CA ALA A 308 13.15 -2.66 -0.88
C ALA A 308 12.91 -4.06 -0.28
N SER A 309 11.68 -4.56 -0.35
CA SER A 309 11.32 -5.89 0.12
C SER A 309 11.94 -6.99 -0.74
N VAL A 310 11.74 -6.90 -2.06
CA VAL A 310 12.11 -7.96 -3.01
C VAL A 310 13.62 -8.04 -3.24
N PHE A 311 14.33 -6.89 -3.23
CA PHE A 311 15.79 -6.83 -3.38
C PHE A 311 16.53 -7.01 -2.05
N ASN A 312 15.84 -7.39 -0.97
CA ASN A 312 16.44 -7.67 0.33
C ASN A 312 17.26 -6.49 0.90
N ASN A 313 16.60 -5.34 1.09
CA ASN A 313 17.25 -4.13 1.59
C ASN A 313 17.97 -4.36 2.94
N GLN A 314 19.26 -4.05 2.98
CA GLN A 314 20.14 -4.22 4.14
C GLN A 314 20.50 -2.92 4.86
N LEU A 315 19.90 -1.79 4.50
CA LEU A 315 20.23 -0.48 5.10
C LEU A 315 20.12 -0.48 6.63
N ASN A 316 19.07 -1.10 7.17
CA ASN A 316 18.82 -1.16 8.61
C ASN A 316 19.48 -2.36 9.30
N THR A 317 20.15 -3.23 8.55
CA THR A 317 20.85 -4.40 9.09
C THR A 317 22.16 -3.97 9.73
N LYS A 318 22.48 -4.55 10.89
CA LYS A 318 23.75 -4.30 11.58
C LYS A 318 24.90 -4.90 10.78
N LEU A 319 26.05 -4.23 10.79
CA LEU A 319 27.21 -4.67 10.01
C LEU A 319 27.66 -6.11 10.29
N LYS A 320 27.51 -6.58 11.53
CA LYS A 320 27.81 -7.96 11.93
C LYS A 320 26.83 -9.01 11.41
N ASP A 321 25.60 -8.59 11.10
CA ASP A 321 24.48 -9.46 10.71
C ASP A 321 24.30 -9.45 9.17
N LEU A 322 25.13 -8.69 8.45
CA LEU A 322 25.19 -8.71 6.99
C LEU A 322 25.69 -10.08 6.48
N PRO A 323 25.29 -10.50 5.26
CA PRO A 323 25.63 -11.82 4.74
C PRO A 323 27.11 -11.96 4.32
N ILE A 324 27.92 -10.93 4.52
CA ILE A 324 29.34 -10.89 4.14
C ILE A 324 30.25 -10.95 5.37
N THR A 325 31.50 -11.38 5.18
CA THR A 325 32.50 -11.31 6.25
C THR A 325 32.93 -9.86 6.48
N LEU A 326 32.74 -9.36 7.70
CA LEU A 326 33.09 -8.00 8.07
C LEU A 326 34.61 -7.80 8.10
N SER A 327 35.07 -6.73 7.44
CA SER A 327 36.48 -6.33 7.46
C SER A 327 36.93 -5.91 8.87
N LYS A 328 38.20 -6.17 9.21
CA LYS A 328 38.79 -5.82 10.53
C LYS A 328 38.66 -4.33 10.85
N ASP A 329 38.72 -3.47 9.84
CA ASP A 329 38.58 -2.01 9.98
C ASP A 329 37.20 -1.58 10.49
N TYR A 330 36.19 -2.44 10.29
CA TYR A 330 34.80 -2.19 10.68
C TYR A 330 34.36 -2.93 11.95
N GLU A 331 35.22 -3.76 12.55
CA GLU A 331 34.89 -4.53 13.76
C GLU A 331 34.48 -3.63 14.94
N SER A 332 35.10 -2.45 15.08
CA SER A 332 34.73 -1.45 16.10
C SER A 332 33.33 -0.85 15.90
N ARG A 333 32.76 -0.99 14.69
CA ARG A 333 31.45 -0.44 14.29
C ARG A 333 30.40 -1.52 14.07
N LYS A 334 30.70 -2.79 14.39
CA LYS A 334 29.88 -3.96 14.06
C LYS A 334 28.40 -3.92 14.46
N ASN A 335 28.08 -3.16 15.52
CA ASN A 335 26.72 -3.00 16.03
C ASN A 335 25.94 -1.85 15.37
N LYS A 336 26.59 -1.03 14.54
CA LYS A 336 25.91 -0.02 13.74
C LYS A 336 25.16 -0.67 12.59
N SER A 337 24.04 -0.11 12.21
CA SER A 337 23.38 -0.39 10.93
C SER A 337 24.18 0.14 9.75
N LEU A 338 23.94 -0.39 8.56
CA LEU A 338 24.64 0.05 7.35
C LEU A 338 24.36 1.53 7.06
N ILE A 339 23.11 1.98 7.21
CA ILE A 339 22.71 3.39 7.03
C ILE A 339 23.46 4.36 7.95
N GLU A 340 23.85 3.92 9.16
CA GLU A 340 24.63 4.74 10.11
C GLU A 340 26.09 4.97 9.68
N LEU A 341 26.56 4.33 8.62
CA LEU A 341 27.86 4.65 8.01
C LEU A 341 27.83 5.99 7.27
N ILE A 342 26.66 6.40 6.77
CA ILE A 342 26.49 7.69 6.10
C ILE A 342 26.66 8.81 7.13
N LYS A 343 27.70 9.63 6.92
CA LYS A 343 28.05 10.71 7.85
C LYS A 343 26.99 11.81 7.81
N LYS A 344 26.67 12.38 8.98
CA LYS A 344 25.84 13.59 9.09
C LYS A 344 26.69 14.85 8.83
N PRO A 345 26.12 15.91 8.23
CA PRO A 345 26.83 17.19 8.09
C PRO A 345 27.17 17.78 9.45
N ILE A 346 28.21 18.61 9.52
CA ILE A 346 28.66 19.28 10.75
C ILE A 346 28.56 20.79 10.55
N TRP A 347 27.75 21.44 11.38
CA TRP A 347 27.58 22.89 11.43
C TRP A 347 28.58 23.47 12.43
N LYS A 348 29.35 24.47 11.99
CA LYS A 348 30.32 25.18 12.83
C LYS A 348 30.00 26.67 12.87
N ALA A 349 29.85 27.22 14.07
CA ALA A 349 29.76 28.67 14.26
C ALA A 349 31.18 29.24 14.41
N ILE A 350 31.53 30.22 13.59
CA ILE A 350 32.84 30.85 13.57
C ILE A 350 32.70 32.29 14.05
N LYS A 351 33.52 32.69 15.03
CA LYS A 351 33.64 34.08 15.50
C LYS A 351 35.12 34.43 15.60
N GLU A 352 35.52 35.57 15.02
CA GLU A 352 36.90 36.05 15.02
C GLU A 352 37.94 35.02 14.50
N GLY A 353 37.53 34.17 13.56
CA GLY A 353 38.38 33.12 12.98
C GLY A 353 38.42 31.82 13.79
N GLU A 354 37.78 31.76 14.96
CA GLU A 354 37.73 30.57 15.82
C GLU A 354 36.38 29.87 15.78
N VAL A 355 36.39 28.54 15.83
CA VAL A 355 35.18 27.72 15.92
C VAL A 355 34.69 27.72 17.36
N ILE A 356 33.60 28.44 17.63
CA ILE A 356 33.03 28.59 18.98
C ILE A 356 31.95 27.55 19.30
N ARG A 357 31.36 26.91 18.28
CA ARG A 357 30.38 25.83 18.44
C ARG A 357 30.44 24.89 17.24
N SER A 358 30.23 23.61 17.48
CA SER A 358 30.14 22.58 16.45
C SER A 358 28.99 21.62 16.78
N GLU A 359 28.11 21.35 15.83
CA GLU A 359 26.94 20.48 16.00
C GLU A 359 26.73 19.60 14.77
N LYS A 360 26.29 18.35 14.98
CA LYS A 360 25.91 17.45 13.87
C LYS A 360 24.49 17.79 13.42
N GLY A 361 24.27 17.85 12.10
CA GLY A 361 22.95 18.00 11.53
C GLY A 361 22.02 16.84 11.90
N LYS A 362 20.70 17.09 11.83
CA LYS A 362 19.69 16.09 12.18
C LYS A 362 19.59 14.96 11.15
N GLY A 363 19.58 15.32 9.86
CA GLY A 363 19.49 14.39 8.72
C GLY A 363 20.83 14.09 8.03
N THR A 364 20.81 13.12 7.13
CA THR A 364 21.85 12.84 6.14
C THR A 364 21.21 12.25 4.87
N LEU A 365 22.01 11.86 3.89
CA LEU A 365 21.58 11.13 2.69
C LEU A 365 20.80 9.86 3.09
N LYS A 366 19.72 9.59 2.36
CA LYS A 366 18.86 8.42 2.57
C LYS A 366 18.71 7.69 1.23
N PRO A 367 19.55 6.67 0.97
CA PRO A 367 19.32 5.76 -0.14
C PRO A 367 18.03 4.97 0.08
N ASP A 368 17.37 4.55 -1.00
CA ASP A 368 16.16 3.71 -0.90
C ASP A 368 16.52 2.31 -0.43
N LEU A 369 17.49 1.66 -1.09
CA LEU A 369 17.96 0.35 -0.67
C LEU A 369 19.42 0.04 -1.04
N ILE A 370 20.04 -0.78 -0.20
CA ILE A 370 21.34 -1.41 -0.46
C ILE A 370 21.15 -2.92 -0.38
N SER A 371 21.67 -3.65 -1.36
CA SER A 371 21.57 -5.11 -1.41
C SER A 371 22.93 -5.76 -1.59
N PHE A 372 23.08 -6.97 -1.05
CA PHE A 372 24.23 -7.83 -1.27
C PHE A 372 23.75 -9.11 -1.92
N TYR A 373 24.28 -9.39 -3.10
CA TYR A 373 23.91 -10.56 -3.90
C TYR A 373 25.17 -11.26 -4.39
N LYS A 374 25.03 -12.54 -4.79
CA LYS A 374 26.15 -13.33 -5.26
C LYS A 374 26.22 -13.36 -6.78
N TYR A 375 27.44 -13.26 -7.31
CA TYR A 375 27.77 -13.65 -8.68
C TYR A 375 28.90 -14.67 -8.66
N LYS A 376 28.65 -15.88 -9.17
CA LYS A 376 29.65 -16.97 -9.18
C LYS A 376 30.29 -17.17 -7.78
N ASP A 377 29.46 -17.24 -6.76
CA ASP A 377 29.82 -17.35 -5.33
C ASP A 377 30.58 -16.18 -4.70
N GLN A 378 30.76 -15.08 -5.41
CA GLN A 378 31.40 -13.86 -4.91
C GLN A 378 30.36 -12.78 -4.62
N TRP A 379 30.60 -11.97 -3.58
CA TRP A 379 29.66 -10.92 -3.18
C TRP A 379 29.76 -9.69 -4.08
N CYS A 380 28.60 -9.14 -4.44
CA CYS A 380 28.41 -7.89 -5.13
C CYS A 380 27.75 -6.87 -4.18
N PHE A 381 27.98 -5.58 -4.45
CA PHE A 381 27.39 -4.47 -3.70
C PHE A 381 26.41 -3.71 -4.62
N GLY A 382 25.12 -3.83 -4.35
CA GLY A 382 24.07 -3.13 -5.09
C GLY A 382 23.62 -1.86 -4.38
N ILE A 383 23.71 -0.73 -5.07
CA ILE A 383 23.17 0.56 -4.67
C ILE A 383 22.01 0.85 -5.60
N PHE A 384 20.80 0.72 -5.08
CA PHE A 384 19.59 0.81 -5.87
C PHE A 384 18.70 1.93 -5.35
N ASP A 385 18.18 2.71 -6.29
CA ASP A 385 17.23 3.78 -6.02
C ASP A 385 16.02 3.56 -6.93
N ALA A 386 14.86 3.39 -6.31
CA ALA A 386 13.65 2.96 -6.97
C ALA A 386 12.94 4.18 -7.53
N LYS A 387 12.92 4.29 -8.85
CA LYS A 387 12.43 5.47 -9.56
C LYS A 387 11.15 5.13 -10.28
N TYR A 388 10.03 5.66 -9.79
CA TYR A 388 8.73 5.48 -10.42
C TYR A 388 8.56 6.39 -11.64
N TYR A 389 9.32 6.13 -12.71
CA TYR A 389 9.30 6.88 -13.97
C TYR A 389 8.93 5.96 -15.14
N ASP A 390 8.20 6.48 -16.13
CA ASP A 390 8.03 5.82 -17.43
C ASP A 390 9.06 6.38 -18.43
N ILE A 391 10.32 5.92 -18.30
CA ILE A 391 11.42 6.41 -19.13
C ILE A 391 11.25 5.91 -20.56
N GLN A 392 11.17 6.88 -21.48
CA GLN A 392 11.02 6.64 -22.91
C GLN A 392 12.23 7.16 -23.68
N PHE A 393 12.54 6.50 -24.79
CA PHE A 393 13.59 6.92 -25.71
C PHE A 393 13.03 6.97 -27.13
N ASN A 394 13.17 8.11 -27.78
CA ASN A 394 13.05 8.20 -29.24
C ASN A 394 14.43 8.44 -29.84
N LYS A 395 14.57 8.28 -31.17
CA LYS A 395 15.85 8.31 -31.91
C LYS A 395 16.78 9.50 -31.63
N ALA A 396 16.36 10.53 -30.89
CA ALA A 396 17.17 11.68 -30.52
C ALA A 396 17.14 12.07 -29.03
N LYS A 397 16.15 11.64 -28.23
CA LYS A 397 15.97 12.15 -26.86
C LYS A 397 15.38 11.12 -25.90
N PHE A 398 15.81 11.21 -24.65
CA PHE A 398 15.17 10.55 -23.51
C PHE A 398 14.08 11.46 -22.93
N TYR A 399 12.94 10.89 -22.55
CA TYR A 399 11.81 11.57 -21.91
C TYR A 399 11.54 10.98 -20.53
N ASN A 400 10.91 11.75 -19.65
CA ASN A 400 10.50 11.33 -18.31
C ASN A 400 11.64 10.65 -17.52
N ARG A 401 12.79 11.31 -17.47
CA ARG A 401 14.02 10.79 -16.86
C ARG A 401 14.27 11.44 -15.48
N PRO A 402 14.96 10.76 -14.56
CA PRO A 402 15.37 11.35 -13.29
C PRO A 402 16.13 12.66 -13.47
N GLY A 403 15.90 13.60 -12.55
CA GLY A 403 16.51 14.93 -12.58
C GLY A 403 17.98 14.93 -12.17
N ILE A 404 18.65 16.07 -12.30
CA ILE A 404 20.05 16.23 -11.86
C ILE A 404 20.22 15.96 -10.35
N GLN A 405 19.19 16.26 -9.57
CA GLN A 405 19.17 16.00 -8.13
C GLN A 405 19.26 14.50 -7.83
N ASP A 406 18.48 13.67 -8.53
CA ASP A 406 18.52 12.21 -8.38
C ASP A 406 19.86 11.64 -8.82
N ILE A 407 20.35 12.07 -9.98
CA ILE A 407 21.65 11.65 -10.51
C ILE A 407 22.77 11.96 -9.49
N THR A 408 22.77 13.18 -8.95
CA THR A 408 23.79 13.60 -7.98
C THR A 408 23.65 12.82 -6.66
N LYS A 409 22.43 12.66 -6.14
CA LYS A 409 22.16 11.86 -4.92
C LYS A 409 22.69 10.44 -5.07
N GLN A 410 22.46 9.81 -6.22
CA GLN A 410 22.87 8.43 -6.47
C GLN A 410 24.40 8.25 -6.45
N TYR A 411 25.15 9.15 -7.08
CA TYR A 411 26.62 9.16 -6.97
C TYR A 411 27.09 9.41 -5.52
N LEU A 412 26.41 10.31 -4.79
CA LEU A 412 26.73 10.59 -3.38
C LEU A 412 26.46 9.38 -2.48
N TYR A 413 25.47 8.53 -2.79
CA TYR A 413 25.25 7.28 -2.06
C TYR A 413 26.43 6.33 -2.22
N GLN A 414 26.91 6.12 -3.45
CA GLN A 414 28.12 5.32 -3.67
C GLN A 414 29.32 5.92 -2.93
N LEU A 415 29.52 7.24 -3.04
CA LEU A 415 30.61 7.93 -2.36
C LEU A 415 30.55 7.72 -0.84
N ALA A 416 29.35 7.75 -0.24
CA ALA A 416 29.17 7.53 1.20
C ALA A 416 29.60 6.13 1.65
N TYR A 417 29.46 5.12 0.78
CA TYR A 417 29.86 3.74 1.04
C TYR A 417 31.23 3.37 0.47
N GLN A 418 31.92 4.27 -0.23
CA GLN A 418 33.14 3.92 -0.96
C GLN A 418 34.24 3.32 -0.06
N ASP A 419 34.48 3.87 1.14
CA ASP A 419 35.44 3.29 2.10
C ASP A 419 35.03 1.88 2.55
N TYR A 420 33.72 1.65 2.74
CA TYR A 420 33.21 0.32 3.10
C TYR A 420 33.42 -0.64 1.94
N ILE A 421 33.05 -0.25 0.73
CA ILE A 421 33.21 -1.03 -0.49
C ILE A 421 34.66 -1.42 -0.71
N LEU A 422 35.61 -0.49 -0.62
CA LEU A 422 37.04 -0.77 -0.86
C LEU A 422 37.69 -1.69 0.18
N LYS A 423 37.13 -1.73 1.40
CA LYS A 423 37.63 -2.56 2.50
C LYS A 423 37.01 -3.97 2.53
N HIS A 424 36.11 -4.26 1.59
CA HIS A 424 35.51 -5.56 1.40
C HIS A 424 35.76 -6.01 -0.04
N ASP A 425 36.01 -7.31 -0.27
CA ASP A 425 36.38 -7.83 -1.58
C ASP A 425 35.15 -8.03 -2.49
N PHE A 426 34.35 -6.99 -2.70
CA PHE A 426 33.23 -7.04 -3.65
C PHE A 426 33.75 -7.19 -5.07
N VAL A 427 33.21 -8.17 -5.80
CA VAL A 427 33.59 -8.40 -7.20
C VAL A 427 32.96 -7.37 -8.14
N TYR A 428 31.75 -6.92 -7.82
CA TYR A 428 30.99 -5.93 -8.59
C TYR A 428 30.32 -4.92 -7.67
N ILE A 429 30.22 -3.69 -8.17
CA ILE A 429 29.44 -2.61 -7.59
C ILE A 429 28.43 -2.25 -8.67
N GLU A 430 27.14 -2.45 -8.37
CA GLU A 430 26.05 -2.02 -9.24
C GLU A 430 25.47 -0.75 -8.65
N ASN A 431 25.41 0.30 -9.45
CA ASN A 431 24.81 1.57 -9.07
C ASN A 431 23.68 1.83 -10.05
N ALA A 432 22.42 1.75 -9.63
CA ALA A 432 21.32 1.72 -10.59
C ALA A 432 20.02 2.37 -10.11
N PHE A 433 19.31 2.95 -11.07
CA PHE A 433 17.88 3.26 -10.94
C PHE A 433 17.05 2.05 -11.33
N LEU A 434 16.12 1.66 -10.45
CA LEU A 434 15.13 0.62 -10.69
C LEU A 434 13.82 1.26 -11.11
N VAL A 435 13.48 1.18 -12.40
CA VAL A 435 12.25 1.77 -12.95
C VAL A 435 11.25 0.68 -13.31
N PRO A 436 9.94 0.86 -13.03
CA PRO A 436 8.95 -0.17 -13.34
C PRO A 436 8.78 -0.34 -14.85
N SER A 437 8.43 -1.55 -15.26
CA SER A 437 8.15 -1.89 -16.64
C SER A 437 7.05 -2.94 -16.73
N GLU A 438 6.21 -2.83 -17.76
CA GLU A 438 5.22 -3.85 -18.13
C GLU A 438 5.84 -5.09 -18.81
N GLN A 439 7.16 -5.10 -19.04
CA GLN A 439 7.86 -6.24 -19.62
C GLN A 439 8.01 -7.38 -18.60
N ASP A 440 8.27 -8.59 -19.10
CA ASP A 440 8.37 -9.84 -18.32
C ASP A 440 9.79 -10.16 -17.83
N LYS A 441 10.76 -9.26 -18.04
CA LYS A 441 12.16 -9.46 -17.68
C LYS A 441 12.83 -8.15 -17.34
N PHE A 442 13.94 -8.23 -16.63
CA PHE A 442 14.80 -7.07 -16.46
C PHE A 442 15.49 -6.69 -17.77
N GLU A 443 15.61 -5.39 -17.99
CA GLU A 443 16.31 -4.82 -19.14
C GLU A 443 17.20 -3.67 -18.66
N VAL A 444 18.50 -3.72 -18.98
CA VAL A 444 19.38 -2.56 -18.87
C VAL A 444 19.04 -1.62 -20.03
N PHE A 445 18.17 -0.66 -19.74
CA PHE A 445 17.62 0.26 -20.73
C PHE A 445 18.61 1.35 -21.14
N GLY A 446 19.51 1.74 -20.23
CA GLY A 446 20.51 2.75 -20.49
C GLY A 446 21.47 2.94 -19.32
N GLU A 447 22.33 3.94 -19.44
CA GLU A 447 23.30 4.32 -18.42
C GLU A 447 23.40 5.85 -18.37
N VAL A 448 23.52 6.40 -17.17
CA VAL A 448 23.73 7.83 -16.93
C VAL A 448 25.16 8.02 -16.42
N GLU A 449 25.90 8.88 -17.11
CA GLU A 449 27.27 9.26 -16.76
C GLU A 449 27.34 10.75 -16.39
N MET A 450 27.99 11.05 -15.27
CA MET A 450 28.37 12.42 -14.89
C MET A 450 29.88 12.48 -14.62
N GLN A 451 30.65 12.78 -15.67
CA GLN A 451 32.11 12.66 -15.67
C GLN A 451 32.81 13.39 -14.51
N MET A 452 32.34 14.57 -14.13
CA MET A 452 32.94 15.34 -13.02
C MET A 452 32.89 14.62 -11.67
N LEU A 453 31.97 13.67 -11.47
CA LEU A 453 31.84 12.92 -10.22
C LEU A 453 32.78 11.71 -10.16
N HIS A 454 33.33 11.28 -11.30
CA HIS A 454 34.29 10.17 -11.36
C HIS A 454 35.61 10.46 -10.66
N GLU A 455 35.98 11.74 -10.57
CA GLU A 455 37.26 12.19 -10.03
C GLU A 455 37.22 12.49 -8.52
N LEU A 456 36.07 12.27 -7.86
CA LEU A 456 35.90 12.58 -6.44
C LEU A 456 36.67 11.62 -5.50
N THR A 457 37.12 10.47 -5.99
CA THR A 457 37.91 9.52 -5.20
C THR A 457 39.03 8.92 -6.04
N ASP A 458 40.03 8.33 -5.39
CA ASP A 458 41.15 7.63 -6.06
C ASP A 458 40.67 6.46 -6.94
N THR A 459 39.44 6.01 -6.73
CA THR A 459 38.77 4.97 -7.51
C THR A 459 37.55 5.53 -8.25
N LYS A 460 37.42 5.22 -9.53
CA LYS A 460 36.31 5.72 -10.35
C LYS A 460 34.95 5.26 -9.77
N LEU A 461 34.08 6.21 -9.43
CA LEU A 461 32.67 5.92 -9.11
C LEU A 461 31.96 5.30 -10.33
N LYS A 462 30.97 4.44 -10.10
CA LYS A 462 30.26 3.76 -11.18
C LYS A 462 29.22 4.69 -11.80
N ASN A 463 29.09 4.61 -13.12
CA ASN A 463 27.95 5.15 -13.83
C ASN A 463 26.65 4.54 -13.27
N ILE A 464 25.53 5.23 -13.49
CA ILE A 464 24.24 4.80 -12.98
C ILE A 464 23.50 4.03 -14.08
N SER A 465 23.33 2.73 -13.91
CA SER A 465 22.51 1.91 -14.80
C SER A 465 21.03 2.28 -14.65
N VAL A 466 20.28 2.29 -15.74
CA VAL A 466 18.81 2.40 -15.73
C VAL A 466 18.24 1.02 -16.03
N ILE A 467 17.68 0.37 -15.02
CA ILE A 467 17.18 -0.99 -15.10
C ILE A 467 15.65 -0.95 -15.12
N LYS A 468 15.07 -1.27 -16.28
CA LYS A 468 13.64 -1.56 -16.40
C LYS A 468 13.37 -2.89 -15.70
N SER A 469 12.55 -2.83 -14.66
CA SER A 469 12.27 -3.92 -13.74
C SER A 469 10.85 -4.42 -13.98
N PRO A 470 10.65 -5.74 -14.16
CA PRO A 470 9.35 -6.32 -14.50
C PRO A 470 8.38 -6.17 -13.32
N ALA A 471 7.50 -5.17 -13.39
CA ALA A 471 6.67 -4.77 -12.26
C ALA A 471 5.78 -5.92 -11.78
N SER A 472 5.19 -6.67 -12.71
CA SER A 472 4.34 -7.81 -12.38
C SER A 472 5.08 -8.90 -11.60
N ILE A 473 6.30 -9.24 -11.99
CA ILE A 473 7.11 -10.25 -11.27
C ILE A 473 7.49 -9.75 -9.88
N LEU A 474 7.90 -8.48 -9.76
CA LEU A 474 8.23 -7.91 -8.46
C LEU A 474 7.02 -7.83 -7.54
N TYR A 475 5.84 -7.56 -8.08
CA TYR A 475 4.60 -7.58 -7.30
C TYR A 475 4.25 -8.98 -6.81
N ASP A 476 4.39 -10.01 -7.63
CA ASP A 476 4.16 -11.40 -7.17
C ASP A 476 5.14 -11.79 -6.05
N LEU A 477 6.43 -11.49 -6.21
CA LEU A 477 7.42 -11.71 -5.15
C LEU A 477 7.09 -10.93 -3.88
N TYR A 478 6.71 -9.66 -4.04
CA TYR A 478 6.31 -8.82 -2.91
C TYR A 478 5.12 -9.41 -2.20
N LEU A 479 4.04 -9.76 -2.91
CA LEU A 479 2.81 -10.35 -2.36
C LEU A 479 3.11 -11.66 -1.61
N ASP A 480 3.96 -12.52 -2.18
CA ASP A 480 4.40 -13.79 -1.60
C ASP A 480 5.42 -13.68 -0.44
N ASN A 481 5.90 -12.46 -0.12
CA ASN A 481 7.02 -12.22 0.81
C ASN A 481 8.31 -12.95 0.40
N LYS A 482 8.58 -13.03 -0.90
CA LYS A 482 9.79 -13.63 -1.48
C LYS A 482 10.77 -12.55 -1.93
N GLN A 483 12.04 -12.93 -1.99
CA GLN A 483 13.13 -12.12 -2.50
C GLN A 483 13.58 -12.66 -3.86
N ILE A 484 14.24 -11.83 -4.66
CA ILE A 484 14.88 -12.30 -5.89
C ILE A 484 16.01 -13.28 -5.52
N GLU A 485 15.97 -14.48 -6.10
CA GLU A 485 16.95 -15.54 -5.82
C GLU A 485 18.28 -15.34 -6.57
N ASP A 486 18.24 -14.89 -7.83
CA ASP A 486 19.43 -14.63 -8.64
C ASP A 486 19.30 -13.32 -9.44
N LEU A 487 19.70 -12.24 -8.78
CA LEU A 487 19.73 -10.90 -9.37
C LEU A 487 20.55 -10.85 -10.68
N VAL A 488 21.53 -11.74 -10.85
CA VAL A 488 22.49 -11.67 -11.95
C VAL A 488 22.06 -12.49 -13.15
N SER A 489 21.34 -13.61 -12.95
CA SER A 489 20.68 -14.32 -14.06
C SER A 489 19.51 -13.52 -14.62
N ASP A 490 18.84 -12.75 -13.76
CA ASP A 490 17.62 -12.04 -14.11
C ASP A 490 17.94 -10.69 -14.77
N VAL A 491 18.96 -9.97 -14.28
CA VAL A 491 19.55 -8.78 -14.93
C VAL A 491 20.67 -9.23 -15.87
N LYS A 492 20.32 -9.81 -17.02
CA LYS A 492 21.26 -10.32 -18.04
C LYS A 492 22.10 -9.23 -18.74
N SER A 493 22.89 -8.43 -18.01
CA SER A 493 23.97 -7.60 -18.57
C SER A 493 24.72 -6.72 -17.56
N ILE A 494 24.79 -7.05 -16.26
CA ILE A 494 25.73 -6.34 -15.36
C ILE A 494 27.16 -6.45 -15.95
N PRO A 495 27.82 -5.35 -16.33
CA PRO A 495 29.07 -5.42 -17.09
C PRO A 495 30.23 -6.07 -16.32
N MET A 496 31.03 -6.76 -17.12
CA MET A 496 32.28 -7.49 -16.88
C MET A 496 33.40 -6.71 -16.12
N PRO A 497 34.40 -7.42 -15.56
CA PRO A 497 35.11 -7.12 -14.31
C PRO A 497 35.88 -5.80 -14.27
N ILE A 498 36.03 -5.29 -13.04
CA ILE A 498 37.12 -4.38 -12.67
C ILE A 498 38.42 -5.14 -12.95
N LYS A 499 39.11 -4.82 -14.06
CA LYS A 499 40.55 -5.06 -14.09
C LYS A 499 41.12 -4.20 -12.97
N LYS A 500 41.55 -4.84 -11.88
CA LYS A 500 42.55 -4.25 -10.98
C LYS A 500 43.68 -3.76 -11.91
N GLN A 501 43.85 -2.44 -12.02
CA GLN A 501 45.11 -1.88 -12.50
C GLN A 501 46.10 -1.92 -11.35
#